data_AF-A0A8E0QPK1-F1
#
_entry.id   AF-A0A8E0QPK1-F1
#
_cell.length_a   1.000
_cell.length_b   1.000
_cell.length_c   1.000
_cell.angle_alpha   90.00
_cell.angle_beta   90.00
_cell.angle_gamma   90.00
#
_symmetry.space_group_name_H-M   'P 1'
#
loop_
_entity.id
_entity.type
_entity.pdbx_description
1 polymer ?
#
loop_
_entity_poly.entity_id
_entity_poly.type
_entity_poly.pdbx_seq_one_letter_code
_entity_poly.pdbx_strand_id
1 'polypeptide(L)' 'MSDTIQELADIPRDFLRDGMLFVRRCTKPDKREFIKISQAVGMGFIIMGGEFPPYRALTPQYFSGDAYS' A
#
# COMPACT_ATOMS: atom_id res chain seq x y z
N MET A 1 -4.78 -41.20 -9.88
CA MET A 1 -3.93 -40.13 -9.31
C MET A 1 -4.26 -38.74 -9.85
N SER A 2 -5.44 -38.53 -10.45
CA SER A 2 -5.92 -37.25 -10.99
C SER A 2 -6.97 -36.56 -10.10
N ASP A 3 -7.59 -37.28 -9.16
CA ASP A 3 -8.63 -36.76 -8.27
C ASP A 3 -8.08 -35.85 -7.16
N THR A 4 -6.86 -36.10 -6.69
CA THR A 4 -6.19 -35.28 -5.67
C THR A 4 -5.76 -33.91 -6.20
N ILE A 5 -5.40 -33.81 -7.47
CA ILE A 5 -4.99 -32.55 -8.10
C ILE A 5 -6.20 -31.64 -8.37
N GLN A 6 -7.38 -32.23 -8.64
CA GLN A 6 -8.62 -31.48 -8.81
C GLN A 6 -9.15 -30.96 -7.46
N GLU A 7 -9.11 -31.77 -6.40
CA GLU A 7 -9.42 -31.33 -5.04
C GLU A 7 -8.46 -30.24 -4.54
N LEU A 8 -7.14 -30.40 -4.76
CA LEU A 8 -6.15 -29.36 -4.42
C LEU A 8 -6.29 -28.09 -5.26
N ALA A 9 -6.94 -28.13 -6.43
CA ALA A 9 -7.16 -26.97 -7.29
C ALA A 9 -8.44 -26.19 -6.94
N ASP A 10 -9.40 -26.81 -6.25
CA ASP A 10 -10.61 -26.11 -5.78
C ASP A 10 -10.32 -25.22 -4.56
N ILE A 11 -9.43 -25.68 -3.66
CA ILE A 11 -8.96 -24.93 -2.48
C ILE A 11 -8.38 -23.53 -2.82
N PRO A 12 -7.44 -23.37 -3.77
CA PRO A 12 -6.94 -22.05 -4.17
C PRO A 12 -7.99 -21.25 -4.93
N ARG A 13 -8.98 -21.87 -5.60
CA ARG A 13 -10.07 -21.13 -6.25
C ARG A 13 -11.00 -20.48 -5.24
N ASP A 14 -11.39 -21.21 -4.20
CA ASP A 14 -12.19 -20.63 -3.11
C ASP A 14 -11.38 -19.57 -2.34
N PHE A 15 -10.09 -19.79 -2.09
CA PHE A 15 -9.23 -18.80 -1.44
C PHE A 15 -9.05 -17.52 -2.25
N LEU A 16 -8.90 -17.62 -3.58
CA LEU A 16 -8.86 -16.45 -4.46
C LEU A 16 -10.21 -15.73 -4.50
N ARG A 17 -11.33 -16.46 -4.50
CA ARG A 17 -12.68 -15.87 -4.44
C ARG A 17 -12.87 -15.06 -3.17
N ASP A 18 -12.48 -15.63 -2.02
CA ASP A 18 -12.60 -14.98 -0.73
C ASP A 18 -11.59 -13.82 -0.57
N GLY A 19 -10.38 -13.99 -1.11
CA GLY A 19 -9.38 -12.92 -1.20
C GLY A 19 -9.86 -11.73 -2.04
N MET A 20 -10.56 -11.98 -3.16
CA MET A 20 -11.16 -10.92 -3.97
C MET A 20 -12.30 -10.20 -3.22
N LEU A 21 -13.13 -10.93 -2.48
CA LEU A 21 -14.19 -10.32 -1.64
C LEU A 21 -13.59 -9.46 -0.53
N PHE A 22 -12.48 -9.90 0.07
CA PHE A 22 -11.75 -9.14 1.08
C PHE A 22 -11.20 -7.83 0.51
N VAL A 23 -10.48 -7.89 -0.61
CA VAL A 23 -9.92 -6.69 -1.27
C VAL A 23 -11.01 -5.71 -1.69
N ARG A 24 -12.20 -6.21 -2.07
CA ARG A 24 -13.36 -5.36 -2.39
C ARG A 24 -13.96 -4.65 -1.17
N ARG A 25 -13.77 -5.18 0.04
CA ARG A 25 -14.20 -4.53 1.29
C ARG A 25 -13.21 -3.51 1.84
N CYS A 26 -11.97 -3.52 1.36
CA CYS A 26 -10.98 -2.52 1.77
C CYS A 26 -11.34 -1.14 1.21
N THR A 27 -11.24 -0.10 2.05
CA THR A 27 -11.33 1.30 1.60
C THR A 27 -10.13 1.60 0.70
N LYS A 28 -10.40 1.86 -0.58
CA LYS A 28 -9.33 2.24 -1.51
C LYS A 28 -8.93 3.69 -1.22
N PRO A 29 -7.63 3.96 -1.05
CA PRO A 29 -7.16 5.31 -0.80
C PRO A 29 -7.50 6.21 -1.99
N ASP A 30 -7.92 7.43 -1.70
CA ASP A 30 -8.16 8.43 -2.73
C ASP A 30 -6.84 8.91 -3.35
N LYS A 31 -6.90 9.53 -4.54
CA LYS A 31 -5.74 10.09 -5.23
C LYS A 31 -4.92 11.02 -4.33
N ARG A 32 -5.58 11.80 -3.46
CA ARG A 32 -4.90 12.72 -2.53
C ARG A 32 -4.11 11.97 -1.46
N GLU A 33 -4.65 10.88 -0.92
CA GLU A 33 -4.00 10.06 0.10
C GLU A 33 -2.81 9.29 -0.47
N PHE A 34 -2.97 8.76 -1.70
CA PHE A 34 -1.88 8.08 -2.40
C PHE A 34 -0.69 9.02 -2.65
N ILE A 35 -0.94 10.26 -3.05
CA ILE A 35 0.12 11.27 -3.27
C ILE A 35 0.83 11.61 -1.94
N LYS A 36 0.08 11.75 -0.84
CA LYS A 36 0.66 12.00 0.50
C LYS A 36 1.61 10.87 0.93
N ILE A 37 1.17 9.63 0.80
CA ILE A 37 1.95 8.44 1.19
C ILE A 37 3.17 8.28 0.26
N SER A 38 2.98 8.43 -1.05
CA SER A 38 4.06 8.27 -2.04
C SER A 38 5.17 9.31 -1.87
N GLN A 39 4.84 10.54 -1.51
CA GLN A 39 5.84 11.59 -1.20
C GLN A 39 6.60 11.29 0.10
N ALA A 40 5.94 10.79 1.14
CA ALA A 40 6.61 10.37 2.38
C ALA A 40 7.57 9.18 2.14
N VAL A 41 7.12 8.17 1.40
CA VAL A 41 7.93 6.99 1.04
C VAL A 41 9.08 7.36 0.10
N GLY A 42 8.83 8.22 -0.89
CA GLY A 42 9.84 8.70 -1.82
C GLY A 42 10.94 9.50 -1.14
N MET A 43 10.57 10.40 -0.20
CA MET A 43 11.54 11.10 0.63
C MET A 43 12.32 10.13 1.50
N GLY A 44 11.67 9.18 2.17
CA GLY A 44 12.34 8.18 3.01
C GLY A 44 13.37 7.34 2.24
N PHE A 45 13.07 6.96 1.00
CA PHE A 45 13.99 6.24 0.13
C PHE A 45 15.21 7.09 -0.28
N ILE A 46 14.98 8.37 -0.58
CA ILE A 46 16.05 9.32 -0.94
C ILE A 46 16.97 9.58 0.26
N ILE A 47 16.41 9.78 1.45
CA ILE A 47 17.15 10.05 2.69
C ILE A 47 18.02 8.86 3.12
N MET A 48 17.50 7.63 3.00
CA MET A 48 18.23 6.43 3.37
C MET A 48 19.28 6.03 2.34
N GLY A 49 19.02 6.27 1.05
CA GLY A 49 19.87 5.81 -0.06
C GLY A 49 20.88 6.84 -0.59
N GLY A 50 20.69 8.14 -0.32
CA GLY A 50 21.53 9.20 -0.85
C GLY A 50 21.83 10.26 0.20
N GLU A 51 23.12 10.41 0.53
CA GLU A 51 23.61 11.57 1.27
C GLU A 51 23.25 12.87 0.53
N PHE A 52 22.17 13.54 0.93
CA PHE A 52 21.91 14.92 0.56
C PHE A 52 21.01 15.64 1.59
N PRO A 53 21.54 16.60 2.38
CA PRO A 53 20.72 17.64 3.01
C PRO A 53 20.59 18.85 2.05
N PRO A 54 19.50 19.66 2.07
CA PRO A 54 18.89 20.15 3.30
C PRO A 54 17.35 20.17 3.35
N TYR A 55 16.85 19.71 4.49
CA TYR A 55 15.54 20.01 5.07
C TYR A 55 15.45 21.46 5.57
N ARG A 56 15.40 22.47 4.70
CA ARG A 56 15.27 23.85 5.22
C ARG A 56 14.29 24.80 4.56
N ALA A 57 13.49 24.37 3.58
CA ALA A 57 12.55 25.32 2.98
C ALA A 57 11.11 24.84 2.75
N LEU A 58 10.77 23.55 2.81
CA LEU A 58 9.45 23.08 2.35
C LEU A 58 8.80 21.99 3.22
N THR A 59 9.01 22.02 4.54
CA THR A 59 8.22 21.23 5.50
C THR A 59 6.99 21.94 6.13
N PRO A 60 6.37 23.02 5.59
CA PRO A 60 5.14 23.50 6.23
C PRO A 60 3.87 22.69 5.84
N GLN A 61 3.94 21.57 5.10
CA GLN A 61 2.71 20.84 4.69
C GLN A 61 2.71 19.30 4.77
N TYR A 62 3.70 18.66 5.43
CA TYR A 62 3.61 17.22 5.74
C TYR A 62 3.20 16.90 7.19
N PHE A 63 3.25 17.90 8.08
CA PHE A 63 3.07 17.70 9.53
C PHE A 63 1.94 18.56 10.09
N SER A 64 0.81 18.66 9.40
CA SER A 64 -0.42 19.16 10.02
C SER A 64 -1.50 18.09 9.88
N GLY A 65 -1.58 17.26 10.92
CA GLY A 65 -2.79 17.10 11.72
C GLY A 65 -4.01 16.39 11.13
N ASP A 66 -4.18 16.27 9.82
CA ASP A 66 -5.51 16.02 9.24
C ASP A 66 -5.60 14.83 8.27
N ALA A 67 -4.82 13.75 8.47
CA ALA A 67 -4.92 12.57 7.58
C ALA A 67 -4.72 11.22 8.28
N TYR A 68 -5.14 11.13 9.54
CA TYR A 68 -5.30 9.86 10.26
C TYR A 68 -6.47 9.92 11.25
N SER A 69 -7.54 10.63 10.87
CA SER A 69 -8.86 10.55 11.53
C SER A 69 -9.93 10.33 10.49
#